data_AF-A0A562R7P7-F1
#
_entry.id   AF-A0A562R7P7-F1
#
_cell.length_a   1.000
_cell.length_b   1.000
_cell.length_c   1.000
_cell.angle_alpha   90.00
_cell.angle_beta   90.00
_cell.angle_gamma   90.00
#
_symmetry.space_group_name_H-M   'P 1'
#
loop_
_entity.id
_entity.type
_entity.pdbx_description
1 polymer ?
#
loop_
_entity_poly.entity_id
_entity_poly.type
_entity_poly.pdbx_seq_one_letter_code
_entity_poly.pdbx_strand_id
1 'polypeptide(L)'
;MDERFIAAARAQECGDHAAALRILRAIEADERAASPGLAPPSFGLLFQWGQLAKEHAPAYRTLAALRDEHVARLKAGDIHSGQPDFAGHPRSRFPDIASLNHALGDSRSTYEVFVYMAGALPDEARREASSRAIEPIVEQGDFELAARYLPEPARWIQHLNEEAREGLAALQPVFSPQWSEQPLPARPGRAAMQLSATLSNYVTDVRHRAAILAGLGRHAEAAQARADGLAGIESDQLRVLAALDLAEPGTISRRMVDWEMRVMPRDAATPRSNPQ
;
A
#
# COMPACT_ATOMS: atom_id res chain seq x y z
N MET A 1 -6.32 20.26 0.31
CA MET A 1 -6.72 19.25 1.31
C MET A 1 -8.09 19.68 1.82
N ASP A 2 -9.05 18.75 1.95
CA ASP A 2 -10.37 19.09 2.51
C ASP A 2 -10.21 19.53 3.97
N GLU A 3 -10.75 20.69 4.34
CA GLU A 3 -10.68 21.24 5.69
C GLU A 3 -11.37 20.33 6.72
N ARG A 4 -12.31 19.48 6.27
CA ARG A 4 -12.99 18.49 7.12
C ARG A 4 -12.04 17.39 7.61
N PHE A 5 -11.01 17.00 6.84
CA PHE A 5 -9.97 16.10 7.35
C PHE A 5 -9.11 16.77 8.45
N ILE A 6 -8.93 18.09 8.40
CA ILE A 6 -8.24 18.85 9.45
C ILE A 6 -9.13 18.96 10.69
N ALA A 7 -10.43 19.18 10.50
CA ALA A 7 -11.41 19.22 11.59
C ALA A 7 -11.57 17.86 12.29
N ALA A 8 -11.60 16.76 11.53
CA ALA A 8 -11.66 15.39 12.07
C ALA A 8 -10.40 15.04 12.87
N ALA A 9 -9.20 15.36 12.35
CA ALA A 9 -7.95 15.17 13.07
C ALA A 9 -7.93 15.94 14.40
N ARG A 10 -8.27 17.24 14.39
CA ARG A 10 -8.36 18.06 15.61
C ARG A 10 -9.38 17.53 16.62
N ALA A 11 -10.51 16.99 16.15
CA ALA A 11 -11.50 16.39 17.02
C ALA A 11 -10.94 15.12 17.72
N GLN A 12 -10.16 14.30 17.01
CA GLN A 12 -9.46 13.15 17.61
C GLN A 12 -8.33 13.59 18.56
N GLU A 13 -7.51 14.58 18.18
CA GLU A 13 -6.45 15.16 19.04
C GLU A 13 -7.01 15.71 20.37
N CYS A 14 -8.24 16.24 20.36
CA CYS A 14 -8.96 16.71 21.54
C CYS A 14 -9.77 15.62 22.28
N GLY A 15 -9.74 14.36 21.83
CA GLY A 15 -10.49 13.25 22.42
C GLY A 15 -11.99 13.19 22.09
N ASP A 16 -12.53 14.11 21.27
CA ASP A 16 -13.91 14.04 20.76
C ASP A 16 -14.00 13.10 19.56
N HIS A 17 -13.81 11.82 19.85
CA HIS A 17 -13.87 10.74 18.87
C HIS A 17 -15.27 10.62 18.22
N ALA A 18 -16.30 11.13 18.89
CA ALA A 18 -17.68 11.16 18.37
C ALA A 18 -17.88 12.26 17.32
N ALA A 19 -17.29 13.45 17.50
CA ALA A 19 -17.23 14.47 16.45
C ALA A 19 -16.33 14.05 15.29
N ALA A 20 -15.16 13.46 15.56
CA ALA A 20 -14.29 12.93 14.52
C ALA A 20 -15.04 11.92 13.62
N LEU A 21 -15.70 10.91 14.22
CA LEU A 21 -16.51 9.94 13.48
C LEU A 21 -17.67 10.57 12.69
N ARG A 22 -18.31 11.61 13.26
CA ARG A 22 -19.40 12.35 12.59
C ARG A 22 -18.91 13.07 11.33
N ILE A 23 -17.72 13.66 11.39
CA ILE A 23 -17.10 14.36 10.25
C ILE A 23 -16.66 13.34 9.19
N LEU A 24 -15.97 12.27 9.56
CA LEU A 24 -15.53 11.22 8.62
C LEU A 24 -16.72 10.56 7.90
N ARG A 25 -17.83 10.30 8.62
CA ARG A 25 -19.09 9.82 8.00
C ARG A 25 -19.71 10.81 7.02
N ALA A 26 -19.57 12.12 7.23
CA ALA A 26 -20.07 13.11 6.29
C ALA A 26 -19.25 13.15 5.00
N ILE A 27 -17.92 13.00 5.11
CA ILE A 27 -17.03 12.87 3.94
C ILE A 27 -17.36 11.59 3.16
N GLU A 28 -17.58 10.46 3.86
CA GLU A 28 -17.96 9.19 3.23
C GLU A 28 -19.29 9.25 2.49
N ALA A 29 -20.30 9.92 3.07
CA ALA A 29 -21.58 10.11 2.42
C ALA A 29 -21.46 10.92 1.11
N ASP A 30 -20.62 11.95 1.09
CA ASP A 30 -20.34 12.75 -0.12
C ASP A 30 -19.56 11.94 -1.18
N GLU A 31 -18.51 11.21 -0.78
CA GLU A 31 -17.73 10.34 -1.67
C GLU A 31 -18.62 9.24 -2.29
N ARG A 32 -19.51 8.64 -1.50
CA ARG A 32 -20.51 7.65 -1.93
C ARG A 32 -21.57 8.27 -2.84
N ALA A 33 -22.03 9.49 -2.57
CA ALA A 33 -22.99 10.20 -3.42
C ALA A 33 -22.40 10.56 -4.80
N ALA A 34 -21.08 10.84 -4.87
CA ALA A 34 -20.37 11.07 -6.12
C ALA A 34 -20.04 9.77 -6.89
N SER A 35 -20.04 8.60 -6.23
CA SER A 35 -19.49 7.34 -6.76
C SER A 35 -20.50 6.18 -6.74
N PRO A 36 -21.36 6.03 -7.77
CA PRO A 36 -22.25 4.88 -7.88
C PRO A 36 -21.46 3.56 -7.99
N GLY A 37 -21.96 2.50 -7.33
CA GLY A 37 -21.35 1.14 -7.36
C GLY A 37 -20.70 0.65 -6.06
N LEU A 38 -20.83 1.42 -4.96
CA LEU A 38 -20.12 1.19 -3.70
C LEU A 38 -18.61 1.07 -3.92
N ALA A 39 -18.01 2.21 -4.29
CA ALA A 39 -16.57 2.41 -4.24
C ALA A 39 -16.09 2.44 -2.77
N PRO A 40 -14.81 2.11 -2.49
CA PRO A 40 -14.25 2.28 -1.16
C PRO A 40 -14.11 3.77 -0.82
N PRO A 41 -14.01 4.13 0.46
CA PRO A 41 -13.62 5.49 0.85
C PRO A 41 -12.20 5.80 0.35
N SER A 42 -11.92 7.07 0.11
CA SER A 42 -10.60 7.53 -0.37
C SER A 42 -9.48 7.17 0.62
N PHE A 43 -8.24 7.08 0.14
CA PHE A 43 -7.08 6.72 0.98
C PHE A 43 -6.94 7.62 2.22
N GLY A 44 -7.17 8.94 2.07
CA GLY A 44 -7.12 9.88 3.20
C GLY A 44 -8.20 9.62 4.25
N LEU A 45 -9.42 9.29 3.80
CA LEU A 45 -10.53 8.91 4.66
C LEU A 45 -10.30 7.55 5.33
N LEU A 46 -9.87 6.52 4.60
CA LEU A 46 -9.50 5.22 5.17
C LEU A 46 -8.38 5.34 6.22
N PHE A 47 -7.36 6.16 5.95
CA PHE A 47 -6.26 6.39 6.89
C PHE A 47 -6.75 7.05 8.19
N GLN A 48 -7.48 8.16 8.12
CA GLN A 48 -8.01 8.81 9.32
C GLN A 48 -9.02 7.93 10.08
N TRP A 49 -9.87 7.19 9.36
CA TRP A 49 -10.82 6.29 10.00
C TRP A 49 -10.14 5.10 10.66
N GLY A 50 -9.12 4.51 10.03
CA GLY A 50 -8.32 3.43 10.62
C GLY A 50 -7.56 3.89 11.88
N GLN A 51 -7.08 5.14 11.91
CA GLN A 51 -6.52 5.73 13.13
C GLN A 51 -7.57 5.89 14.23
N LEU A 52 -8.76 6.44 13.92
CA LEU A 52 -9.85 6.58 14.88
C LEU A 52 -10.42 5.24 15.37
N ALA A 53 -10.43 4.22 14.51
CA ALA A 53 -10.96 2.88 14.81
C ALA A 53 -10.18 2.16 15.93
N LYS A 54 -8.88 2.45 16.07
CA LYS A 54 -8.02 1.90 17.14
C LYS A 54 -8.43 2.37 18.53
N GLU A 55 -9.03 3.55 18.62
CA GLU A 55 -9.33 4.26 19.89
C GLU A 55 -10.84 4.44 20.12
N HIS A 56 -11.68 4.14 19.12
CA HIS A 56 -13.12 4.37 19.17
C HIS A 56 -13.92 3.23 18.54
N ALA A 57 -14.44 2.31 19.37
CA ALA A 57 -15.20 1.15 18.92
C ALA A 57 -16.41 1.45 18.00
N PRO A 58 -17.16 2.58 18.12
CA PRO A 58 -18.16 2.97 17.11
C PRO A 58 -17.59 3.28 15.72
N ALA A 59 -16.35 3.79 15.64
CA ALA A 59 -15.67 4.02 14.36
C ALA A 59 -15.26 2.68 13.73
N TYR A 60 -14.65 1.78 14.51
CA TYR A 60 -14.35 0.41 14.10
C TYR A 60 -15.61 -0.31 13.58
N ARG A 61 -16.71 -0.32 14.35
CA ARG A 61 -17.96 -1.00 13.95
C ARG A 61 -18.57 -0.43 12.66
N THR A 62 -18.40 0.86 12.38
CA THR A 62 -18.89 1.43 11.11
C THR A 62 -18.03 0.98 9.93
N LEU A 63 -16.70 1.00 10.09
CA LEU A 63 -15.76 0.60 9.04
C LEU A 63 -15.85 -0.91 8.74
N ALA A 64 -16.07 -1.72 9.78
CA ALA A 64 -16.38 -3.15 9.67
C ALA A 64 -17.72 -3.38 8.94
N ALA A 65 -18.79 -2.65 9.28
CA ALA A 65 -20.07 -2.78 8.57
C ALA A 65 -19.97 -2.44 7.07
N LEU A 66 -19.12 -1.47 6.70
CA LEU A 66 -18.83 -1.14 5.31
C LEU A 66 -18.11 -2.29 4.60
N ARG A 67 -17.04 -2.83 5.20
CA ARG A 67 -16.37 -4.05 4.70
C ARG A 67 -17.37 -5.19 4.51
N ASP A 68 -18.23 -5.42 5.49
CA ASP A 68 -19.19 -6.52 5.46
C ASP A 68 -20.20 -6.35 4.31
N GLU A 69 -20.57 -5.11 3.93
CA GLU A 69 -21.33 -4.81 2.70
C GLU A 69 -20.56 -5.20 1.43
N HIS A 70 -19.27 -4.85 1.32
CA HIS A 70 -18.43 -5.25 0.18
C HIS A 70 -18.26 -6.78 0.10
N VAL A 71 -18.04 -7.47 1.22
CA VAL A 71 -17.88 -8.93 1.30
C VAL A 71 -19.19 -9.65 0.92
N ALA A 72 -20.34 -9.15 1.37
CA ALA A 72 -21.64 -9.70 1.01
C ALA A 72 -21.92 -9.56 -0.50
N ARG A 73 -21.60 -8.41 -1.09
CA ARG A 73 -21.69 -8.15 -2.54
C ARG A 73 -20.83 -9.10 -3.35
N LEU A 74 -19.54 -9.21 -3.02
CA LEU A 74 -18.61 -10.13 -3.69
C LEU A 74 -19.12 -11.59 -3.64
N LYS A 75 -19.64 -12.03 -2.49
CA LYS A 75 -20.22 -13.37 -2.31
C LYS A 75 -21.57 -13.58 -3.04
N ALA A 76 -22.26 -12.50 -3.41
CA ALA A 76 -23.47 -12.52 -4.22
C ALA A 76 -23.21 -12.40 -5.74
N GLY A 77 -21.93 -12.33 -6.17
CA GLY A 77 -21.55 -12.16 -7.59
C GLY A 77 -21.44 -10.71 -8.05
N ASP A 78 -21.60 -9.72 -7.16
CA ASP A 78 -21.27 -8.31 -7.40
C ASP A 78 -19.74 -8.11 -7.19
N ILE A 79 -18.98 -8.69 -8.13
CA ILE A 79 -17.51 -8.84 -8.08
C ILE A 79 -16.76 -7.52 -8.23
N HIS A 80 -17.31 -6.56 -8.98
CA HIS A 80 -16.61 -5.34 -9.39
C HIS A 80 -17.14 -4.09 -8.70
N SER A 81 -16.27 -3.10 -8.43
CA SER A 81 -16.59 -1.92 -7.64
C SER A 81 -16.12 -0.62 -8.30
N GLY A 82 -16.96 0.42 -8.25
CA GLY A 82 -16.61 1.75 -8.74
C GLY A 82 -16.26 1.80 -10.25
N GLN A 83 -15.25 2.61 -10.59
CA GLN A 83 -14.81 2.84 -11.97
C GLN A 83 -13.73 1.84 -12.42
N PRO A 84 -13.57 1.59 -13.74
CA PRO A 84 -12.49 0.78 -14.29
C PRO A 84 -11.07 1.22 -13.89
N ASP A 85 -10.12 0.31 -14.00
CA ASP A 85 -8.69 0.59 -13.82
C ASP A 85 -8.10 1.42 -14.98
N PHE A 86 -6.82 1.78 -14.88
CA PHE A 86 -6.10 2.53 -15.93
C PHE A 86 -5.96 1.78 -17.27
N ALA A 87 -6.23 0.47 -17.32
CA ALA A 87 -6.25 -0.35 -18.51
C ALA A 87 -7.68 -0.63 -19.02
N GLY A 88 -8.71 -0.07 -18.38
CA GLY A 88 -10.13 -0.22 -18.75
C GLY A 88 -10.80 -1.49 -18.23
N HIS A 89 -10.15 -2.29 -17.37
CA HIS A 89 -10.78 -3.44 -16.74
C HIS A 89 -11.74 -3.01 -15.63
N PRO A 90 -12.89 -3.68 -15.44
CA PRO A 90 -13.68 -3.53 -14.23
C PRO A 90 -12.82 -3.76 -12.98
N ARG A 91 -12.78 -2.76 -12.09
CA ARG A 91 -12.02 -2.85 -10.83
C ARG A 91 -12.63 -3.94 -9.94
N SER A 92 -11.80 -4.84 -9.44
CA SER A 92 -12.23 -5.86 -8.47
C SER A 92 -12.64 -5.24 -7.13
N ARG A 93 -13.63 -5.82 -6.47
CA ARG A 93 -14.05 -5.47 -5.11
C ARG A 93 -13.07 -6.00 -4.03
N PHE A 94 -12.12 -6.88 -4.38
CA PHE A 94 -11.16 -7.44 -3.44
C PHE A 94 -10.12 -6.43 -2.91
N PRO A 95 -9.41 -5.62 -3.72
CA PRO A 95 -8.53 -4.55 -3.23
C PRO A 95 -9.19 -3.60 -2.23
N ASP A 96 -10.49 -3.37 -2.37
CA ASP A 96 -11.28 -2.50 -1.51
C ASP A 96 -11.51 -3.16 -0.14
N ILE A 97 -11.91 -4.43 -0.13
CA ILE A 97 -12.05 -5.26 1.07
C ILE A 97 -10.69 -5.37 1.79
N ALA A 98 -9.61 -5.63 1.05
CA ALA A 98 -8.25 -5.70 1.61
C ALA A 98 -7.80 -4.36 2.22
N SER A 99 -8.17 -3.23 1.61
CA SER A 99 -7.86 -1.88 2.13
C SER A 99 -8.66 -1.56 3.40
N LEU A 100 -9.95 -1.93 3.43
CA LEU A 100 -10.81 -1.81 4.63
C LEU A 100 -10.29 -2.69 5.78
N ASN A 101 -9.90 -3.93 5.48
CA ASN A 101 -9.27 -4.85 6.44
C ASN A 101 -7.94 -4.34 6.98
N HIS A 102 -7.08 -3.78 6.13
CA HIS A 102 -5.84 -3.17 6.58
C HIS A 102 -6.09 -1.99 7.54
N ALA A 103 -7.08 -1.13 7.23
CA ALA A 103 -7.49 -0.04 8.12
C ALA A 103 -8.13 -0.53 9.45
N LEU A 104 -8.73 -1.72 9.47
CA LEU A 104 -9.26 -2.40 10.66
C LEU A 104 -8.22 -3.23 11.43
N GLY A 105 -7.03 -3.49 10.86
CA GLY A 105 -6.04 -4.42 11.42
C GLY A 105 -6.42 -5.90 11.31
N ASP A 106 -7.31 -6.26 10.38
CA ASP A 106 -7.92 -7.58 10.25
C ASP A 106 -7.40 -8.31 8.99
N SER A 107 -6.12 -8.72 9.00
CA SER A 107 -5.52 -9.46 7.88
C SER A 107 -6.16 -10.83 7.67
N ARG A 108 -6.59 -11.49 8.76
CA ARG A 108 -7.32 -12.76 8.71
C ARG A 108 -8.58 -12.66 7.84
N SER A 109 -9.36 -11.58 7.94
CA SER A 109 -10.52 -11.38 7.06
C SER A 109 -10.12 -11.31 5.58
N THR A 110 -8.96 -10.72 5.24
CA THR A 110 -8.48 -10.70 3.84
C THR A 110 -8.10 -12.10 3.35
N TYR A 111 -7.47 -12.92 4.20
CA TYR A 111 -7.23 -14.33 3.91
C TYR A 111 -8.54 -15.10 3.69
N GLU A 112 -9.52 -14.99 4.61
CA GLU A 112 -10.81 -15.72 4.49
C GLU A 112 -11.60 -15.32 3.24
N VAL A 113 -11.49 -14.06 2.79
CA VAL A 113 -12.09 -13.60 1.52
C VAL A 113 -11.31 -14.13 0.31
N PHE A 114 -9.97 -14.16 0.34
CA PHE A 114 -9.18 -14.70 -0.75
C PHE A 114 -9.35 -16.23 -0.89
N VAL A 115 -9.48 -16.97 0.21
CA VAL A 115 -9.84 -18.40 0.21
C VAL A 115 -11.18 -18.63 -0.49
N TYR A 116 -12.20 -17.79 -0.21
CA TYR A 116 -13.47 -17.85 -0.92
C TYR A 116 -13.30 -17.59 -2.43
N MET A 117 -12.51 -16.58 -2.81
CA MET A 117 -12.25 -16.30 -4.23
C MET A 117 -11.48 -17.42 -4.93
N ALA A 118 -10.46 -18.01 -4.29
CA ALA A 118 -9.69 -19.11 -4.86
C ALA A 118 -10.55 -20.36 -5.13
N GLY A 119 -11.61 -20.58 -4.33
CA GLY A 119 -12.58 -21.66 -4.53
C GLY A 119 -13.72 -21.33 -5.51
N ALA A 120 -14.29 -20.13 -5.44
CA ALA A 120 -15.52 -19.76 -6.16
C ALA A 120 -15.30 -18.89 -7.41
N LEU A 121 -14.21 -18.11 -7.46
CA LEU A 121 -13.88 -17.11 -8.48
C LEU A 121 -12.40 -17.24 -8.92
N PRO A 122 -11.94 -18.42 -9.38
CA PRO A 122 -10.51 -18.71 -9.51
C PRO A 122 -9.74 -17.84 -10.51
N ASP A 123 -10.40 -17.30 -11.54
CA ASP A 123 -9.80 -16.32 -12.45
C ASP A 123 -9.61 -14.94 -11.82
N GLU A 124 -10.54 -14.53 -10.95
CA GLU A 124 -10.43 -13.28 -10.19
C GLU A 124 -9.34 -13.40 -9.12
N ALA A 125 -9.29 -14.54 -8.41
CA ALA A 125 -8.19 -14.84 -7.49
C ALA A 125 -6.82 -14.84 -8.19
N ARG A 126 -6.73 -15.26 -9.46
CA ARG A 126 -5.50 -15.16 -10.28
C ARG A 126 -5.14 -13.72 -10.65
N ARG A 127 -6.12 -12.83 -10.88
CA ARG A 127 -5.88 -11.40 -11.13
C ARG A 127 -5.43 -10.68 -9.87
N GLU A 128 -6.08 -10.97 -8.76
CA GLU A 128 -5.92 -10.30 -7.47
C GLU A 128 -4.82 -10.89 -6.57
N ALA A 129 -4.09 -11.90 -7.08
CA ALA A 129 -2.88 -12.52 -6.54
C ALA A 129 -1.67 -11.55 -6.50
N SER A 130 -1.85 -10.44 -5.81
CA SER A 130 -0.86 -9.40 -5.55
C SER A 130 -0.31 -9.50 -4.13
N SER A 131 0.69 -8.68 -3.79
CA SER A 131 1.22 -8.56 -2.43
C SER A 131 0.14 -8.38 -1.36
N ARG A 132 -0.97 -7.68 -1.67
CA ARG A 132 -2.13 -7.46 -0.79
C ARG A 132 -2.89 -8.74 -0.42
N ALA A 133 -2.85 -9.76 -1.27
CA ALA A 133 -3.41 -11.08 -0.97
C ALA A 133 -2.36 -11.98 -0.30
N ILE A 134 -1.15 -12.01 -0.87
CA ILE A 134 -0.09 -12.94 -0.48
C ILE A 134 0.37 -12.72 0.97
N GLU A 135 0.49 -11.47 1.44
CA GLU A 135 0.94 -11.18 2.80
C GLU A 135 -0.03 -11.72 3.88
N PRO A 136 -1.35 -11.44 3.84
CA PRO A 136 -2.34 -12.11 4.69
C PRO A 136 -2.32 -13.65 4.65
N ILE A 137 -2.14 -14.26 3.47
CA ILE A 137 -2.11 -15.73 3.34
C ILE A 137 -0.86 -16.30 4.04
N VAL A 138 0.29 -15.64 3.87
CA VAL A 138 1.56 -15.96 4.55
C VAL A 138 1.45 -15.75 6.07
N GLU A 139 0.77 -14.70 6.54
CA GLU A 139 0.51 -14.47 7.97
C GLU A 139 -0.36 -15.56 8.61
N GLN A 140 -1.33 -16.12 7.89
CA GLN A 140 -2.12 -17.27 8.39
C GLN A 140 -1.41 -18.62 8.21
N GLY A 141 -0.22 -18.64 7.60
CA GLY A 141 0.59 -19.85 7.41
C GLY A 141 0.12 -20.79 6.28
N ASP A 142 -0.80 -20.36 5.41
CA ASP A 142 -1.27 -21.18 4.28
C ASP A 142 -0.33 -21.06 3.07
N PHE A 143 0.89 -21.56 3.27
CA PHE A 143 1.95 -21.55 2.24
C PHE A 143 1.57 -22.37 0.99
N GLU A 144 0.70 -23.37 1.14
CA GLU A 144 0.17 -24.19 0.04
C GLU A 144 -0.82 -23.43 -0.85
N LEU A 145 -1.67 -22.56 -0.28
CA LEU A 145 -2.46 -21.62 -1.07
C LEU A 145 -1.56 -20.56 -1.71
N ALA A 146 -0.65 -19.94 -0.93
CA ALA A 146 0.24 -18.91 -1.43
C ALA A 146 1.14 -19.40 -2.59
N ALA A 147 1.57 -20.66 -2.57
CA ALA A 147 2.41 -21.25 -3.62
C ALA A 147 1.67 -21.45 -4.97
N ARG A 148 0.34 -21.55 -4.98
CA ARG A 148 -0.47 -21.55 -6.23
C ARG A 148 -0.45 -20.20 -6.94
N TYR A 149 -0.08 -19.16 -6.18
CA TYR A 149 -0.04 -17.76 -6.58
C TYR A 149 1.38 -17.17 -6.36
N LEU A 150 2.40 -18.03 -6.37
CA LEU A 150 3.77 -17.69 -6.01
C LEU A 150 4.29 -16.53 -6.88
N PRO A 151 4.71 -15.39 -6.31
CA PRO A 151 5.24 -14.28 -7.09
C PRO A 151 6.48 -14.71 -7.89
N GLU A 152 6.56 -14.25 -9.15
CA GLU A 152 7.69 -14.47 -10.04
C GLU A 152 8.43 -13.13 -10.29
N PRO A 153 9.35 -12.69 -9.40
CA PRO A 153 10.05 -11.40 -9.55
C PRO A 153 10.81 -11.28 -10.86
N ALA A 154 11.31 -12.41 -11.40
CA ALA A 154 12.06 -12.47 -12.64
C ALA A 154 11.32 -11.86 -13.85
N ARG A 155 9.98 -11.79 -13.85
CA ARG A 155 9.20 -11.11 -14.90
C ARG A 155 9.40 -9.60 -14.94
N TRP A 156 9.83 -8.99 -13.82
CA TRP A 156 9.95 -7.54 -13.65
C TRP A 156 11.39 -7.03 -13.71
N ILE A 157 12.41 -7.90 -13.65
CA ILE A 157 13.79 -7.45 -13.44
C ILE A 157 14.36 -6.64 -14.63
N GLN A 158 13.97 -6.99 -15.86
CA GLN A 158 14.36 -6.22 -17.05
C GLN A 158 13.76 -4.81 -17.00
N HIS A 159 12.46 -4.69 -16.68
CA HIS A 159 11.79 -3.40 -16.53
C HIS A 159 12.38 -2.55 -15.40
N LEU A 160 12.72 -3.16 -14.25
CA LEU A 160 13.41 -2.47 -13.15
C LEU A 160 14.80 -1.95 -13.59
N ASN A 161 15.56 -2.75 -14.33
CA ASN A 161 16.87 -2.34 -14.85
C ASN A 161 16.75 -1.30 -15.98
N GLU A 162 15.64 -1.25 -16.72
CA GLU A 162 15.32 -0.20 -17.69
C GLU A 162 14.97 1.12 -16.99
N GLU A 163 14.00 1.12 -16.07
CA GLU A 163 13.69 2.31 -15.26
C GLU A 163 14.90 2.81 -14.48
N ALA A 164 15.82 1.92 -14.06
CA ALA A 164 17.09 2.31 -13.44
C ALA A 164 17.94 3.21 -14.34
N ARG A 165 18.02 2.94 -15.64
CA ARG A 165 18.88 3.70 -16.58
C ARG A 165 18.39 5.15 -16.74
N GLU A 166 17.09 5.40 -16.60
CA GLU A 166 16.49 6.73 -16.68
C GLU A 166 16.36 7.40 -15.29
N GLY A 167 15.97 6.64 -14.27
CA GLY A 167 15.59 7.16 -12.96
C GLY A 167 16.70 7.19 -11.89
N LEU A 168 17.80 6.45 -12.04
CA LEU A 168 18.82 6.31 -10.98
C LEU A 168 19.48 7.66 -10.62
N ALA A 169 19.77 8.49 -11.62
CA ALA A 169 20.31 9.84 -11.39
C ALA A 169 19.33 10.74 -10.60
N ALA A 170 18.02 10.52 -10.77
CA ALA A 170 16.98 11.21 -10.00
C ALA A 170 16.76 10.60 -8.59
N LEU A 171 17.15 9.35 -8.35
CA LEU A 171 17.24 8.72 -7.02
C LEU A 171 18.60 8.93 -6.33
N GLN A 172 19.45 9.83 -6.84
CA GLN A 172 20.60 10.30 -6.08
C GLN A 172 20.28 11.12 -4.78
N PRO A 173 19.06 11.12 -4.14
CA PRO A 173 18.94 11.78 -2.80
C PRO A 173 18.27 11.19 -1.48
N VAL A 174 17.80 9.99 -1.08
CA VAL A 174 17.75 8.51 -1.34
C VAL A 174 18.88 7.56 -0.88
N PHE A 175 19.73 7.02 -1.77
CA PHE A 175 20.78 6.02 -1.48
C PHE A 175 21.86 6.36 -0.42
N SER A 176 22.65 7.44 -0.55
CA SER A 176 23.98 7.50 0.12
C SER A 176 23.98 8.04 1.57
N PRO A 177 25.00 7.68 2.38
CA PRO A 177 25.07 8.08 3.79
C PRO A 177 25.33 9.57 4.05
N GLN A 178 25.88 10.30 3.07
CA GLN A 178 26.42 11.67 3.27
C GLN A 178 25.37 12.77 2.96
N TRP A 179 24.08 12.43 2.98
CA TRP A 179 23.01 13.27 2.42
C TRP A 179 22.37 14.23 3.43
N SER A 180 23.26 14.88 4.18
CA SER A 180 23.08 16.13 4.90
C SER A 180 23.59 17.36 4.13
N GLU A 181 24.48 17.18 3.15
CA GLU A 181 25.34 18.28 2.65
C GLU A 181 25.19 18.67 1.17
N GLN A 182 24.46 17.90 0.34
CA GLN A 182 24.27 18.24 -1.08
C GLN A 182 22.95 18.97 -1.36
N PRO A 183 22.91 19.94 -2.31
CA PRO A 183 21.67 20.62 -2.70
C PRO A 183 20.65 19.65 -3.30
N LEU A 184 19.53 19.46 -2.61
CA LEU A 184 18.43 18.61 -3.06
C LEU A 184 17.59 19.32 -4.13
N PRO A 185 17.15 18.64 -5.21
CA PRO A 185 16.20 19.20 -6.15
C PRO A 185 14.81 19.37 -5.48
N ALA A 186 14.08 20.41 -5.86
CA ALA A 186 12.90 20.93 -5.14
C ALA A 186 11.72 19.95 -4.93
N ARG A 187 11.69 18.81 -5.62
CA ARG A 187 10.90 17.61 -5.32
C ARG A 187 11.58 16.39 -5.97
N PRO A 188 11.22 15.16 -5.55
CA PRO A 188 11.46 13.97 -6.36
C PRO A 188 10.90 14.13 -7.78
N GLY A 189 11.71 13.79 -8.78
CA GLY A 189 11.24 13.70 -10.17
C GLY A 189 10.28 12.51 -10.34
N ARG A 190 9.40 12.56 -11.35
CA ARG A 190 8.42 11.49 -11.59
C ARG A 190 9.07 10.11 -11.75
N ALA A 191 10.17 10.05 -12.51
CA ALA A 191 10.96 8.84 -12.70
C ALA A 191 11.58 8.28 -11.40
N ALA A 192 11.96 9.15 -10.44
CA ALA A 192 12.42 8.72 -9.13
C ALA A 192 11.29 8.08 -8.31
N MET A 193 10.11 8.70 -8.28
CA MET A 193 8.94 8.11 -7.61
C MET A 193 8.56 6.76 -8.22
N GLN A 194 8.52 6.67 -9.56
CA GLN A 194 8.25 5.42 -10.29
C GLN A 194 9.26 4.33 -9.94
N LEU A 195 10.57 4.57 -10.16
CA LEU A 195 11.63 3.61 -9.87
C LEU A 195 11.66 3.17 -8.39
N SER A 196 11.35 4.07 -7.45
CA SER A 196 11.24 3.71 -6.03
C SER A 196 10.06 2.76 -5.74
N ALA A 197 8.92 2.94 -6.43
CA ALA A 197 7.77 2.07 -6.32
C ALA A 197 8.01 0.71 -7.00
N THR A 198 8.61 0.70 -8.19
CA THR A 198 8.99 -0.51 -8.92
C THR A 198 9.99 -1.35 -8.12
N LEU A 199 11.01 -0.72 -7.51
CA LEU A 199 11.94 -1.39 -6.60
C LEU A 199 11.24 -1.97 -5.36
N SER A 200 10.35 -1.20 -4.72
CA SER A 200 9.60 -1.64 -3.54
C SER A 200 8.69 -2.85 -3.83
N ASN A 201 8.01 -2.83 -4.98
CA ASN A 201 7.18 -3.92 -5.45
C ASN A 201 8.03 -5.16 -5.77
N TYR A 202 9.15 -4.99 -6.47
CA TYR A 202 10.08 -6.07 -6.79
C TYR A 202 10.63 -6.76 -5.53
N VAL A 203 11.11 -5.96 -4.56
CA VAL A 203 11.60 -6.46 -3.26
C VAL A 203 10.49 -7.17 -2.49
N THR A 204 9.25 -6.68 -2.56
CA THR A 204 8.10 -7.34 -1.94
C THR A 204 7.80 -8.71 -2.58
N ASP A 205 7.78 -8.80 -3.92
CA ASP A 205 7.62 -10.08 -4.63
C ASP A 205 8.76 -11.07 -4.26
N VAL A 206 10.01 -10.62 -4.13
CA VAL A 206 11.16 -11.45 -3.67
C VAL A 206 11.00 -11.90 -2.22
N ARG A 207 10.63 -10.98 -1.32
CA ARG A 207 10.35 -11.27 0.11
C ARG A 207 9.27 -12.33 0.24
N HIS A 208 8.17 -12.17 -0.48
CA HIS A 208 7.03 -13.09 -0.48
C HIS A 208 7.40 -14.47 -1.07
N ARG A 209 8.04 -14.53 -2.23
CA ARG A 209 8.50 -15.80 -2.83
C ARG A 209 9.39 -16.58 -1.86
N ALA A 210 10.35 -15.90 -1.22
CA ALA A 210 11.23 -16.53 -0.24
C ALA A 210 10.51 -16.96 1.05
N ALA A 211 9.53 -16.18 1.54
CA ALA A 211 8.72 -16.55 2.70
C ALA A 211 7.88 -17.81 2.43
N ILE A 212 7.23 -17.90 1.25
CA ILE A 212 6.43 -19.06 0.85
C ILE A 212 7.30 -20.30 0.70
N LEU A 213 8.44 -20.20 0.01
CA LEU A 213 9.39 -21.31 -0.12
C LEU A 213 9.90 -21.78 1.25
N ALA A 214 10.23 -20.86 2.17
CA ALA A 214 10.65 -21.21 3.52
C ALA A 214 9.53 -21.87 4.35
N GLY A 215 8.28 -21.42 4.21
CA GLY A 215 7.11 -22.02 4.86
C GLY A 215 6.79 -23.44 4.36
N LEU A 216 7.08 -23.73 3.09
CA LEU A 216 7.06 -25.09 2.52
C LEU A 216 8.32 -25.93 2.88
N GLY A 217 9.19 -25.46 3.78
CA GLY A 217 10.44 -26.15 4.15
C GLY A 217 11.55 -26.12 3.08
N ARG A 218 11.32 -25.45 1.94
CA ARG A 218 12.25 -25.32 0.80
C ARG A 218 13.30 -24.23 1.06
N HIS A 219 13.95 -24.29 2.22
CA HIS A 219 14.82 -23.22 2.74
C HIS A 219 16.02 -22.88 1.83
N ALA A 220 16.59 -23.88 1.15
CA ALA A 220 17.67 -23.65 0.19
C ALA A 220 17.20 -22.82 -1.02
N GLU A 221 16.02 -23.14 -1.56
CA GLU A 221 15.41 -22.40 -2.66
C GLU A 221 14.94 -21.01 -2.22
N ALA A 222 14.47 -20.86 -0.98
CA ALA A 222 14.15 -19.56 -0.39
C ALA A 222 15.38 -18.65 -0.26
N ALA A 223 16.54 -19.21 0.09
CA ALA A 223 17.81 -18.48 0.11
C ALA A 223 18.28 -18.13 -1.30
N GLN A 224 18.21 -19.09 -2.24
CA GLN A 224 18.58 -18.87 -3.64
C GLN A 224 17.71 -17.78 -4.29
N ALA A 225 16.39 -17.80 -4.08
CA ALA A 225 15.48 -16.78 -4.62
C ALA A 225 15.79 -15.35 -4.14
N ARG A 226 16.34 -15.19 -2.93
CA ARG A 226 16.85 -13.89 -2.45
C ARG A 226 18.17 -13.51 -3.11
N ALA A 227 19.08 -14.47 -3.27
CA ALA A 227 20.37 -14.25 -3.92
C ALA A 227 20.19 -13.88 -5.40
N ASP A 228 19.39 -14.64 -6.15
CA ASP A 228 19.06 -14.38 -7.56
C ASP A 228 18.33 -13.04 -7.74
N GLY A 229 17.38 -12.74 -6.84
CA GLY A 229 16.64 -11.47 -6.85
C GLY A 229 17.54 -10.25 -6.66
N LEU A 230 18.59 -10.35 -5.84
CA LEU A 230 19.61 -9.29 -5.74
C LEU A 230 20.58 -9.31 -6.93
N ALA A 231 21.04 -10.49 -7.37
CA ALA A 231 22.00 -10.62 -8.45
C ALA A 231 21.48 -10.11 -9.81
N GLY A 232 20.16 -10.20 -10.05
CA GLY A 232 19.53 -9.69 -11.26
C GLY A 232 19.46 -8.16 -11.36
N ILE A 233 19.63 -7.43 -10.25
CA ILE A 233 19.61 -5.96 -10.25
C ILE A 233 20.94 -5.45 -10.78
N GLU A 234 20.93 -4.77 -11.94
CA GLU A 234 22.15 -4.26 -12.60
C GLU A 234 22.86 -3.18 -11.78
N SER A 235 22.11 -2.23 -11.20
CA SER A 235 22.69 -1.13 -10.43
C SER A 235 23.06 -1.56 -9.00
N ASP A 236 24.35 -1.45 -8.65
CA ASP A 236 24.85 -1.68 -7.29
C ASP A 236 24.12 -0.84 -6.23
N GLN A 237 23.73 0.39 -6.56
CA GLN A 237 22.99 1.29 -5.66
C GLN A 237 21.57 0.77 -5.37
N LEU A 238 20.86 0.32 -6.40
CA LEU A 238 19.55 -0.33 -6.25
C LEU A 238 19.68 -1.66 -5.51
N ARG A 239 20.75 -2.44 -5.77
CA ARG A 239 20.99 -3.73 -5.11
C ARG A 239 21.27 -3.56 -3.62
N VAL A 240 22.03 -2.54 -3.21
CA VAL A 240 22.24 -2.19 -1.80
C VAL A 240 20.92 -1.76 -1.15
N LEU A 241 20.12 -0.91 -1.79
CA LEU A 241 18.84 -0.48 -1.22
C LEU A 241 17.82 -1.63 -1.14
N ALA A 242 17.79 -2.53 -2.13
CA ALA A 242 16.99 -3.75 -2.10
C ALA A 242 17.43 -4.72 -0.99
N ALA A 243 18.74 -4.87 -0.75
CA ALA A 243 19.25 -5.69 0.34
C ALA A 243 18.89 -5.11 1.71
N LEU A 244 18.88 -3.79 1.87
CA LEU A 244 18.40 -3.11 3.07
C LEU A 244 16.90 -3.32 3.29
N ASP A 245 16.07 -3.18 2.25
CA ASP A 245 14.62 -3.35 2.37
C ASP A 245 14.19 -4.82 2.55
N LEU A 246 14.95 -5.78 1.98
CA LEU A 246 14.80 -7.21 2.31
C LEU A 246 15.13 -7.55 3.78
N ALA A 247 15.97 -6.76 4.44
CA ALA A 247 16.32 -6.92 5.85
C ALA A 247 15.37 -6.14 6.77
N GLU A 248 14.95 -4.94 6.37
CA GLU A 248 14.08 -4.04 7.14
C GLU A 248 12.99 -3.44 6.20
N PRO A 249 11.86 -4.15 5.99
CA PRO A 249 10.86 -3.78 4.98
C PRO A 249 10.35 -2.33 5.05
N GLY A 250 10.16 -1.72 3.88
CA GLY A 250 9.72 -0.34 3.73
C GLY A 250 10.79 0.72 4.01
N THR A 251 12.07 0.32 4.08
CA THR A 251 13.23 1.21 4.10
C THR A 251 13.24 2.16 2.89
N ILE A 252 12.86 1.66 1.71
CA ILE A 252 12.71 2.47 0.49
C ILE A 252 11.67 3.57 0.74
N SER A 253 10.46 3.20 1.17
CA SER A 253 9.35 4.12 1.43
C SER A 253 9.69 5.16 2.49
N ARG A 254 10.34 4.76 3.60
CA ARG A 254 10.79 5.68 4.66
C ARG A 254 11.76 6.73 4.10
N ARG A 255 12.78 6.32 3.35
CA ARG A 255 13.75 7.24 2.72
C ARG A 255 13.12 8.19 1.70
N MET A 256 12.10 7.75 0.96
CA MET A 256 11.37 8.64 0.05
C MET A 256 10.58 9.71 0.81
N VAL A 257 9.88 9.35 1.89
CA VAL A 257 9.16 10.31 2.75
C VAL A 257 10.12 11.27 3.46
N ASP A 258 11.26 10.79 3.97
CA ASP A 258 12.28 11.64 4.58
C ASP A 258 12.84 12.67 3.58
N TRP A 259 12.99 12.30 2.31
CA TRP A 259 13.40 13.22 1.26
C TRP A 259 12.31 14.25 0.95
N GLU A 260 11.06 13.84 0.73
CA GLU A 260 9.94 14.77 0.51
C GLU A 260 9.80 15.78 1.66
N MET A 261 9.86 15.32 2.92
CA MET A 261 9.72 16.14 4.12
C MET A 261 10.87 17.13 4.33
N ARG A 262 12.10 16.82 3.88
CA ARG A 262 13.24 17.74 3.93
C ARG A 262 13.16 18.87 2.91
N VAL A 263 12.63 18.58 1.73
CA VAL A 263 12.52 19.55 0.62
C VAL A 263 11.20 20.32 0.65
N MET A 264 10.20 19.80 1.36
CA MET A 264 8.96 20.49 1.71
C MET A 264 8.97 20.91 3.20
N PRO A 265 9.83 21.84 3.64
CA PRO A 265 9.69 22.40 4.98
C PRO A 265 8.30 23.02 5.09
N ARG A 266 7.52 22.62 6.10
CA ARG A 266 6.20 23.22 6.38
C ARG A 266 6.34 24.74 6.38
N ASP A 267 5.48 25.43 5.63
CA ASP A 267 5.53 26.88 5.46
C ASP A 267 5.80 27.58 6.80
N ALA A 268 6.99 28.19 6.92
CA ALA A 268 7.37 28.93 8.11
C ALA A 268 6.36 30.05 8.29
N ALA A 269 5.55 29.96 9.36
CA ALA A 269 4.28 30.66 9.46
C ALA A 269 4.42 32.18 9.27
N THR A 270 4.15 32.66 8.04
CA THR A 270 4.22 34.07 7.69
C THR A 270 3.20 34.82 8.54
N PRO A 271 3.61 35.71 9.46
CA PRO A 271 2.66 36.55 10.16
C PRO A 271 2.05 37.46 9.09
N ARG A 272 0.74 37.34 8.85
CA ARG A 272 0.02 38.30 8.02
C ARG A 272 -0.05 39.61 8.80
N SER A 273 0.96 40.46 8.61
CA SER A 273 0.96 41.85 9.05
C SER A 273 -0.29 42.52 8.48
N ASN A 274 -1.25 42.86 9.35
CA ASN A 274 -2.39 43.67 8.96
C ASN A 274 -1.89 45.05 8.49
N PRO A 275 -2.22 45.49 7.27
CA PRO A 275 -2.37 46.91 7.03
C PRO A 275 -3.60 47.41 7.79
N GLN A 276 -3.52 48.66 8.25
CA GLN A 276 -4.65 49.42 8.79
C GLN A 276 -5.44 50.09 7.66
#